data_AF-A0A4R5P7T0-F1
#
_entry.id   AF-A0A4R5P7T0-F1
#
_cell.length_a   1.000
_cell.length_b   1.000
_cell.length_c   1.000
_cell.angle_alpha   90.00
_cell.angle_beta   90.00
_cell.angle_gamma   90.00
#
_symmetry.space_group_name_H-M   'P 1'
#
loop_
_entity.id
_entity.type
_entity.pdbx_description
1 polymer ?
#
loop_
_entity_poly.entity_id
_entity_poly.type
_entity_poly.pdbx_seq_one_letter_code
_entity_poly.pdbx_strand_id
1 'polypeptide(L)'
;MFQRMLMAIAVLLCLTGVSACRTGADSLAQCRNVFSQMDAKNCQLTSADSVGLRFEKWVVGTSAQIRIFTRSGIMVQTVSSKIEGSAESGVMLLRDLDGDGRDELLLSLDTGGAHPNSQWALWRTTGDSTQFRAVRTGMPDDIMHREGALFGSSFWQVGDGLVAEYGTGPTRSWLTRIYTFEGSQLVPIVSVQNDGFRLDGSMSRCRLEKVYDLARIGLTADEARDRFCAATEERQRR
;
A
#
# COMPACT_ATOMS: atom_id res chain seq x y z
N MET A 1 11.19 44.33 79.85
CA MET A 1 12.45 44.45 79.09
C MET A 1 12.28 43.60 77.84
N PHE A 2 12.02 44.25 76.69
CA PHE A 2 12.02 43.74 75.30
C PHE A 2 11.15 42.51 74.93
N GLN A 3 10.43 42.39 73.80
CA GLN A 3 10.14 43.27 72.67
C GLN A 3 9.25 42.48 71.66
N ARG A 4 8.32 43.20 70.99
CA ARG A 4 7.74 42.97 69.64
C ARG A 4 6.57 42.01 69.40
N MET A 5 5.42 42.64 69.13
CA MET A 5 4.44 42.29 68.08
C MET A 5 5.10 41.88 66.75
N LEU A 6 4.50 40.91 66.07
CA LEU A 6 4.44 40.84 64.61
C LEU A 6 3.19 40.06 64.15
N MET A 7 2.28 40.78 63.49
CA MET A 7 1.33 40.27 62.50
C MET A 7 2.07 39.54 61.38
N ALA A 8 1.47 38.48 60.80
CA ALA A 8 1.39 38.30 59.34
C ALA A 8 0.70 36.96 58.97
N ILE A 9 -0.47 37.04 58.33
CA ILE A 9 -0.72 36.77 56.89
C ILE A 9 -1.27 35.36 56.66
N ALA A 10 -2.59 35.30 56.46
CA ALA A 10 -3.27 34.15 55.87
C ALA A 10 -2.90 34.07 54.39
N VAL A 11 -2.23 32.98 53.99
CA VAL A 11 -1.96 32.68 52.59
C VAL A 11 -3.15 31.90 52.03
N LEU A 12 -3.96 32.59 51.22
CA LEU A 12 -5.00 32.01 50.39
C LEU A 12 -4.32 31.24 49.23
N LEU A 13 -4.27 29.91 49.32
CA LEU A 13 -3.87 29.07 48.19
C LEU A 13 -5.02 29.01 47.17
N CYS A 14 -4.95 29.87 46.15
CA CYS A 14 -5.70 29.71 44.92
C CYS A 14 -5.25 28.41 44.23
N LEU A 15 -6.01 27.33 44.43
CA LEU A 15 -6.01 26.16 43.56
C LEU A 15 -6.62 26.58 42.21
N THR A 16 -5.81 27.18 41.34
CA THR A 16 -6.16 27.27 39.93
C THR A 16 -6.05 25.87 39.35
N GLY A 17 -7.20 25.19 39.30
CA GLY A 17 -7.38 24.00 38.50
C GLY A 17 -7.04 24.35 37.06
N VAL A 18 -5.83 23.95 36.64
CA VAL A 18 -5.49 23.93 35.23
C VAL A 18 -6.37 22.82 34.65
N SER A 19 -7.52 23.21 34.11
CA SER A 19 -8.27 22.38 33.19
C SER A 19 -7.29 21.98 32.10
N ALA A 20 -6.80 20.74 32.19
CA ALA A 20 -6.10 20.10 31.11
C ALA A 20 -7.07 20.09 29.94
N CYS A 21 -6.92 21.07 29.05
CA CYS A 21 -7.53 21.05 27.75
C CYS A 21 -6.97 19.79 27.09
N ARG A 22 -7.71 18.68 27.17
CA ARG A 22 -7.54 17.59 26.24
C ARG A 22 -7.97 18.17 24.91
N THR A 23 -7.04 18.81 24.22
CA THR A 23 -7.11 18.92 22.77
C THR A 23 -7.16 17.47 22.29
N GLY A 24 -8.37 16.96 22.09
CA GLY A 24 -8.55 15.76 21.30
C GLY A 24 -7.87 16.06 19.98
N ALA A 25 -6.69 15.49 19.75
CA ALA A 25 -6.16 15.40 18.41
C ALA A 25 -7.24 14.63 17.64
N ASP A 26 -7.96 15.32 16.75
CA ASP A 26 -8.99 14.70 15.93
C ASP A 26 -8.37 13.47 15.27
N SER A 27 -8.79 12.29 15.69
CA SER A 27 -8.28 11.05 15.16
C SER A 27 -8.66 11.00 13.68
N LEU A 28 -7.68 10.83 12.80
CA LEU A 28 -7.94 10.68 11.38
C LEU A 28 -8.97 9.56 11.12
N ALA A 29 -9.84 9.77 10.13
CA ALA A 29 -10.74 8.74 9.65
C ALA A 29 -9.95 7.48 9.25
N GLN A 30 -10.56 6.30 9.36
CA GLN A 30 -9.94 5.07 8.87
C GLN A 30 -9.98 5.06 7.35
N CYS A 31 -8.86 4.77 6.69
CA CYS A 31 -8.88 4.45 5.27
C CYS A 31 -9.59 3.10 5.09
N ARG A 32 -10.24 2.90 3.95
CA ARG A 32 -11.01 1.65 3.73
C ARG A 32 -10.13 0.41 3.50
N ASN A 33 -8.82 0.59 3.33
CA ASN A 33 -7.84 -0.44 2.96
C ASN A 33 -8.28 -1.29 1.75
N VAL A 34 -8.98 -0.69 0.79
CA VAL A 34 -9.40 -1.30 -0.49
C VAL A 34 -9.19 -0.29 -1.59
N PHE A 35 -8.82 -0.77 -2.78
CA PHE A 35 -8.73 0.14 -3.92
C PHE A 35 -10.15 0.46 -4.40
N SER A 36 -10.59 1.67 -4.10
CA SER A 36 -11.87 2.21 -4.56
C SER A 36 -11.70 3.69 -4.81
N GLN A 37 -12.43 4.23 -5.79
CA GLN A 37 -12.38 5.65 -6.16
C GLN A 37 -12.95 6.59 -5.07
N MET A 38 -13.34 6.07 -3.91
CA MET A 38 -13.81 6.87 -2.77
C MET A 38 -13.10 6.40 -1.51
N ASP A 39 -12.04 7.11 -1.15
CA ASP A 39 -11.36 6.98 0.14
C ASP A 39 -11.22 8.36 0.79
N ALA A 40 -11.05 8.39 2.11
CA ALA A 40 -10.83 9.65 2.80
C ALA A 40 -9.48 10.26 2.36
N LYS A 41 -9.50 11.55 2.03
CA LYS A 41 -8.30 12.29 1.58
C LYS A 41 -7.19 12.27 2.63
N ASN A 42 -7.54 12.52 3.89
CA ASN A 42 -6.65 12.34 5.04
C ASN A 42 -7.24 11.22 5.90
N CYS A 43 -6.45 10.19 6.15
CA CYS A 43 -6.93 9.00 6.83
C CYS A 43 -5.77 8.22 7.45
N GLN A 44 -6.08 7.20 8.23
CA GLN A 44 -5.09 6.32 8.81
C GLN A 44 -5.40 4.84 8.59
N LEU A 45 -4.37 4.02 8.64
CA LEU A 45 -4.44 2.56 8.71
C LEU A 45 -3.57 2.06 9.85
N THR A 46 -3.94 0.93 10.43
CA THR A 46 -3.07 0.17 11.33
C THR A 46 -2.84 -1.19 10.70
N SER A 47 -1.57 -1.59 10.56
CA SER A 47 -1.22 -2.91 10.07
C SER A 47 -1.69 -3.97 11.06
N ALA A 48 -2.16 -5.10 10.51
CA ALA A 48 -2.50 -6.27 11.29
C ALA A 48 -1.29 -7.19 11.55
N ASP A 49 -0.11 -6.82 11.05
CA ASP A 49 1.13 -7.56 11.26
C ASP A 49 1.58 -7.57 12.74
N SER A 50 2.59 -8.40 13.03
CA SER A 50 3.11 -8.59 14.39
C SER A 50 3.66 -7.29 15.00
N VAL A 51 4.18 -6.37 14.19
CA VAL A 51 4.74 -5.08 14.62
C VAL A 51 3.62 -4.07 14.90
N GLY A 52 2.51 -4.15 14.16
CA GLY A 52 1.30 -3.34 14.34
C GLY A 52 1.54 -1.85 14.20
N LEU A 53 2.24 -1.44 13.14
CA LEU A 53 2.51 -0.04 12.84
C LEU A 53 1.24 0.70 12.40
N ARG A 54 1.19 2.00 12.69
CA ARG A 54 0.12 2.90 12.28
C ARG A 54 0.62 3.88 11.24
N PHE A 55 -0.16 4.08 10.19
CA PHE A 55 0.15 4.91 9.03
C PHE A 55 -0.87 6.02 8.94
N GLU A 56 -0.43 7.27 8.99
CA GLU A 56 -1.28 8.45 8.81
C GLU A 56 -0.97 9.11 7.47
N LYS A 57 -1.95 9.11 6.56
CA LYS A 57 -1.88 9.74 5.25
C LYS A 57 -2.46 11.15 5.30
N TRP A 58 -1.70 12.10 4.75
CA TRP A 58 -2.10 13.48 4.56
C TRP A 58 -1.85 13.89 3.10
N VAL A 59 -2.86 14.44 2.45
CA VAL A 59 -2.75 14.92 1.06
C VAL A 59 -2.84 16.44 1.02
N VAL A 60 -1.80 17.06 0.46
CA VAL A 60 -1.69 18.51 0.25
C VAL A 60 -1.36 18.77 -1.23
N GLY A 61 -2.31 19.37 -1.95
CA GLY A 61 -2.18 19.53 -3.40
C GLY A 61 -1.97 18.18 -4.10
N THR A 62 -0.86 18.05 -4.81
CA THR A 62 -0.42 16.86 -5.55
C THR A 62 0.59 16.01 -4.78
N SER A 63 0.68 16.16 -3.45
CA SER A 63 1.57 15.38 -2.61
C SER A 63 0.79 14.62 -1.55
N ALA A 64 1.08 13.32 -1.45
CA ALA A 64 0.67 12.50 -0.32
C ALA A 64 1.87 12.24 0.57
N GLN A 65 1.72 12.54 1.87
CA GLN A 65 2.69 12.22 2.90
C GLN A 65 2.11 11.18 3.84
N ILE A 66 2.90 10.16 4.17
CA ILE A 66 2.51 9.09 5.08
C ILE A 66 3.49 9.09 6.24
N ARG A 67 2.98 9.37 7.42
CA ARG A 67 3.73 9.28 8.68
C ARG A 67 3.51 7.90 9.28
N ILE A 68 4.59 7.28 9.71
CA ILE A 68 4.61 5.91 10.23
C ILE A 68 4.92 5.99 11.72
N PHE A 69 4.09 5.34 12.52
CA PHE A 69 4.17 5.32 13.97
C PHE A 69 4.27 3.88 14.47
N THR A 70 5.02 3.69 15.56
CA THR A 70 4.95 2.46 16.35
C THR A 70 3.56 2.29 16.96
N ARG A 71 3.26 1.07 17.44
CA ARG A 71 2.07 0.80 18.25
C ARG A 71 1.94 1.70 19.48
N SER A 72 3.06 2.16 20.05
CA SER A 72 3.09 3.09 21.18
C SER A 72 2.90 4.56 20.80
N GLY A 73 2.75 4.88 19.50
CA GLY A 73 2.53 6.24 19.01
C GLY A 73 3.80 7.05 18.74
N ILE A 74 4.98 6.42 18.73
CA ILE A 74 6.24 7.09 18.38
C ILE A 74 6.36 7.15 16.86
N MET A 75 6.50 8.34 16.29
CA MET A 75 6.77 8.50 14.86
C MET A 75 8.18 8.00 14.53
N VAL A 76 8.30 7.10 13.56
CA VAL A 76 9.58 6.46 13.17
C VAL A 76 10.04 6.85 11.77
N GLN A 77 9.13 7.26 10.90
CA GLN A 77 9.45 7.60 9.53
C GLN A 77 8.34 8.45 8.89
N THR A 78 8.71 9.23 7.88
CA THR A 78 7.77 9.81 6.92
C THR A 78 8.20 9.37 5.51
N VAL A 79 7.26 8.91 4.71
CA VAL A 79 7.43 8.68 3.27
C VAL A 79 6.45 9.55 2.49
N SER A 80 6.75 9.82 1.22
CA SER A 80 5.88 10.65 0.39
C SER A 80 5.98 10.25 -1.07
N SER A 81 4.90 10.50 -1.81
CA SER A 81 4.91 10.45 -3.28
C SER A 81 4.13 11.63 -3.86
N LYS A 82 4.43 11.93 -5.11
CA LYS A 82 3.60 12.80 -5.94
C LYS A 82 2.38 11.99 -6.40
N ILE A 83 1.20 12.61 -6.36
CA ILE A 83 -0.05 12.03 -6.85
C ILE A 83 -0.69 13.01 -7.84
N GLU A 84 -1.66 12.52 -8.63
CA GLU A 84 -2.46 13.31 -9.56
C GLU A 84 -3.17 14.49 -8.87
N GLY A 85 -3.56 14.32 -7.60
CA GLY A 85 -4.12 15.39 -6.75
C GLY A 85 -5.64 15.53 -6.84
N SER A 86 -6.31 14.64 -7.57
CA SER A 86 -7.76 14.45 -7.55
C SER A 86 -8.22 13.76 -6.26
N ALA A 87 -9.53 13.76 -6.00
CA ALA A 87 -10.11 13.16 -4.78
C ALA A 87 -9.97 11.62 -4.76
N GLU A 88 -9.82 11.01 -5.92
CA GLU A 88 -9.78 9.56 -6.14
C GLU A 88 -8.35 9.01 -6.22
N SER A 89 -7.34 9.89 -6.27
CA SER A 89 -5.91 9.53 -6.19
C SER A 89 -5.41 9.48 -4.74
N GLY A 90 -4.29 8.80 -4.48
CA GLY A 90 -3.73 8.71 -3.15
C GLY A 90 -4.45 7.71 -2.24
N VAL A 91 -5.04 6.65 -2.80
CA VAL A 91 -5.57 5.53 -2.00
C VAL A 91 -4.40 4.80 -1.35
N MET A 92 -4.46 4.57 -0.04
CA MET A 92 -3.42 3.89 0.72
C MET A 92 -3.87 2.47 1.08
N LEU A 93 -3.02 1.48 0.81
CA LEU A 93 -3.26 0.09 1.17
C LEU A 93 -2.09 -0.47 1.98
N LEU A 94 -2.41 -1.44 2.83
CA LEU A 94 -1.44 -2.30 3.51
C LEU A 94 -1.68 -3.75 3.08
N ARG A 95 -0.65 -4.40 2.54
CA ARG A 95 -0.75 -5.79 2.05
C ARG A 95 0.56 -6.51 2.28
N ASP A 96 0.51 -7.66 2.93
CA ASP A 96 1.55 -8.68 2.85
C ASP A 96 1.55 -9.29 1.43
N LEU A 97 2.47 -8.82 0.58
CA LEU A 97 2.49 -9.17 -0.84
C LEU A 97 3.28 -10.44 -1.12
N ASP A 98 4.27 -10.80 -0.30
CA ASP A 98 5.11 -11.98 -0.49
C ASP A 98 4.97 -13.05 0.60
N GLY A 99 4.12 -12.82 1.60
CA GLY A 99 3.84 -13.80 2.64
C GLY A 99 4.90 -13.84 3.74
N ASP A 100 5.76 -12.83 3.86
CA ASP A 100 6.74 -12.74 4.95
C ASP A 100 6.11 -12.31 6.30
N GLY A 101 4.81 -12.04 6.30
CA GLY A 101 4.03 -11.65 7.48
C GLY A 101 4.14 -10.16 7.82
N ARG A 102 4.80 -9.36 6.98
CA ARG A 102 4.83 -7.89 7.08
C ARG A 102 4.00 -7.28 5.97
N ASP A 103 3.26 -6.22 6.30
CA ASP A 103 2.54 -5.48 5.26
C ASP A 103 3.49 -4.54 4.49
N GLU A 104 3.49 -4.65 3.16
CA GLU A 104 3.93 -3.57 2.27
C GLU A 104 2.94 -2.40 2.30
N LEU A 105 3.48 -1.20 2.10
CA LEU A 105 2.72 0.04 1.96
C LEU A 105 2.56 0.39 0.48
N LEU A 106 1.30 0.48 0.02
CA LEU A 106 0.97 0.90 -1.34
C LEU A 106 0.24 2.24 -1.32
N LEU A 107 0.55 3.11 -2.29
CA LEU A 107 -0.15 4.38 -2.51
C LEU A 107 -0.47 4.56 -3.99
N SER A 108 -1.76 4.71 -4.33
CA SER A 108 -2.17 4.98 -5.70
C SER A 108 -1.72 6.39 -6.11
N LEU A 109 -1.12 6.49 -7.28
CA LEU A 109 -0.53 7.75 -7.78
C LEU A 109 -1.51 8.52 -8.65
N ASP A 110 -2.49 7.84 -9.21
CA ASP A 110 -3.51 8.39 -10.08
C ASP A 110 -4.90 7.79 -9.75
N THR A 111 -5.92 8.25 -10.47
CA THR A 111 -7.32 7.78 -10.32
C THR A 111 -7.61 6.40 -10.91
N GLY A 112 -6.65 5.83 -11.61
CA GLY A 112 -6.77 4.56 -12.31
C GLY A 112 -7.47 4.59 -13.67
N GLY A 113 -7.80 5.79 -14.17
CA GLY A 113 -8.29 6.03 -15.54
C GLY A 113 -9.40 5.07 -16.01
N ALA A 114 -9.32 4.66 -17.28
CA ALA A 114 -10.19 3.63 -17.85
C ALA A 114 -9.71 2.24 -17.42
N HIS A 115 -10.64 1.37 -17.02
CA HIS A 115 -10.39 -0.02 -16.57
C HIS A 115 -9.67 -0.13 -15.22
N PRO A 116 -10.32 0.37 -14.16
CA PRO A 116 -9.75 0.94 -12.92
C PRO A 116 -8.33 0.45 -12.52
N ASN A 117 -7.28 0.86 -13.25
CA ASN A 117 -5.89 0.46 -13.00
C ASN A 117 -5.06 1.68 -12.66
N SER A 118 -4.46 1.72 -11.48
CA SER A 118 -3.61 2.84 -11.07
C SER A 118 -2.13 2.48 -11.12
N GLN A 119 -1.26 3.49 -11.28
CA GLN A 119 0.14 3.36 -10.89
C GLN A 119 0.27 3.46 -9.37
N TRP A 120 1.17 2.67 -8.78
CA TRP A 120 1.32 2.60 -7.32
C TRP A 120 2.76 2.84 -6.91
N ALA A 121 2.98 3.78 -5.99
CA ALA A 121 4.19 3.75 -5.19
C ALA A 121 4.11 2.60 -4.18
N LEU A 122 5.24 1.94 -3.98
CA LEU A 122 5.36 0.78 -3.10
C LEU A 122 6.54 1.00 -2.17
N TRP A 123 6.33 0.75 -0.88
CA TRP A 123 7.41 0.66 0.08
C TRP A 123 7.35 -0.68 0.81
N ARG A 124 8.52 -1.26 1.03
CA ARG A 124 8.69 -2.55 1.69
C ARG A 124 9.42 -2.42 3.01
N THR A 125 9.06 -3.28 3.95
CA THR A 125 9.78 -3.55 5.20
C THR A 125 9.91 -5.06 5.40
N THR A 126 10.80 -5.51 6.27
CA THR A 126 11.03 -6.93 6.55
C THR A 126 11.40 -7.15 8.02
N GLY A 127 11.24 -8.38 8.50
CA GLY A 127 11.59 -8.76 9.88
C GLY A 127 10.84 -7.92 10.91
N ASP A 128 11.53 -7.37 11.91
CA ASP A 128 10.93 -6.46 12.91
C ASP A 128 11.21 -4.97 12.62
N SER A 129 11.70 -4.64 11.42
CA SER A 129 12.00 -3.26 11.06
C SER A 129 10.75 -2.38 11.07
N THR A 130 10.89 -1.17 11.59
CA THR A 130 9.87 -0.11 11.48
C THR A 130 10.16 0.86 10.32
N GLN A 131 11.20 0.59 9.54
CA GLN A 131 11.65 1.42 8.44
C GLN A 131 11.25 0.78 7.11
N PHE A 132 10.64 1.59 6.26
CA PHE A 132 10.20 1.27 4.92
C PHE A 132 11.20 1.80 3.89
N ARG A 133 11.38 1.04 2.81
CA ARG A 133 12.25 1.37 1.68
C ARG A 133 11.42 1.39 0.41
N ALA A 134 11.59 2.44 -0.39
CA ALA A 134 10.90 2.55 -1.67
C ALA A 134 11.33 1.40 -2.57
N VAL A 135 10.34 0.73 -3.16
CA VAL A 135 10.56 -0.36 -4.09
C VAL A 135 10.64 0.21 -5.51
N ARG A 136 11.54 -0.34 -6.32
CA ARG A 136 11.59 -0.11 -7.76
C ARG A 136 11.35 -1.42 -8.48
N THR A 137 10.77 -1.35 -9.67
CA THR A 137 10.63 -2.50 -10.57
C THR A 137 11.86 -2.58 -11.46
N GLY A 138 12.32 -3.79 -11.71
CA GLY A 138 13.37 -4.08 -12.68
C GLY A 138 12.92 -4.03 -14.14
N MET A 139 11.80 -3.36 -14.49
CA MET A 139 11.31 -3.22 -15.87
C MET A 139 11.62 -1.82 -16.44
N PRO A 140 12.79 -1.59 -17.04
CA PRO A 140 13.18 -0.26 -17.55
C PRO A 140 12.32 0.24 -18.73
N ASP A 141 11.70 -0.65 -19.50
CA ASP A 141 10.96 -0.31 -20.74
C ASP A 141 9.43 -0.46 -20.62
N ASP A 142 8.88 -0.77 -19.44
CA ASP A 142 7.42 -0.89 -19.29
C ASP A 142 6.80 0.49 -19.00
N ILE A 143 6.03 1.01 -19.96
CA ILE A 143 5.30 2.28 -19.83
C ILE A 143 4.35 2.29 -18.62
N MET A 144 3.89 1.11 -18.20
CA MET A 144 2.96 0.97 -17.08
C MET A 144 3.63 1.21 -15.72
N HIS A 145 4.96 1.09 -15.63
CA HIS A 145 5.73 1.21 -14.38
C HIS A 145 6.63 2.45 -14.35
N ARG A 146 6.28 3.51 -15.10
CA ARG A 146 7.10 4.74 -15.18
C ARG A 146 7.11 5.56 -13.91
N GLU A 147 5.95 5.79 -13.29
CA GLU A 147 5.85 6.58 -12.06
C GLU A 147 5.78 5.68 -10.81
N GLY A 148 5.18 4.49 -10.96
CA GLY A 148 4.93 3.55 -9.87
C GLY A 148 5.72 2.24 -9.98
N ALA A 149 5.90 1.59 -8.84
CA ALA A 149 6.51 0.27 -8.77
C ALA A 149 5.56 -0.87 -9.22
N LEU A 150 4.25 -0.60 -9.23
CA LEU A 150 3.22 -1.52 -9.68
C LEU A 150 2.18 -0.76 -10.52
N PHE A 151 1.45 -1.49 -11.36
CA PHE A 151 0.34 -0.99 -12.17
C PHE A 151 -0.83 -1.96 -12.17
N GLY A 152 -1.99 -1.51 -11.71
CA GLY A 152 -3.17 -2.36 -11.73
C GLY A 152 -4.23 -1.99 -10.71
N SER A 153 -5.17 -2.91 -10.55
CA SER A 153 -6.36 -2.78 -9.72
C SER A 153 -6.33 -3.69 -8.49
N SER A 154 -5.50 -4.74 -8.50
CA SER A 154 -5.41 -5.71 -7.41
C SER A 154 -4.02 -6.33 -7.32
N PHE A 155 -3.61 -6.63 -6.08
CA PHE A 155 -2.31 -7.22 -5.76
C PHE A 155 -2.49 -8.29 -4.68
N TRP A 156 -1.82 -9.44 -4.84
CA TRP A 156 -1.90 -10.55 -3.88
C TRP A 156 -0.68 -11.47 -3.97
N GLN A 157 -0.42 -12.24 -2.92
CA GLN A 157 0.56 -13.33 -2.96
C GLN A 157 0.05 -14.55 -3.74
N VAL A 158 0.89 -15.14 -4.60
CA VAL A 158 0.59 -16.39 -5.34
C VAL A 158 1.39 -17.60 -4.83
N GLY A 159 1.84 -17.51 -3.58
CA GLY A 159 2.68 -18.52 -2.91
C GLY A 159 4.16 -18.38 -3.27
N ASP A 160 5.02 -19.08 -2.50
CA ASP A 160 6.46 -19.15 -2.73
C ASP A 160 7.20 -17.79 -2.75
N GLY A 161 6.71 -16.79 -2.01
CA GLY A 161 7.31 -15.44 -2.02
C GLY A 161 6.96 -14.61 -3.26
N LEU A 162 6.02 -15.09 -4.09
CA LEU A 162 5.66 -14.45 -5.34
C LEU A 162 4.46 -13.51 -5.20
N VAL A 163 4.56 -12.37 -5.86
CA VAL A 163 3.55 -11.31 -5.89
C VAL A 163 2.87 -11.30 -7.25
N ALA A 164 1.54 -11.22 -7.27
CA ALA A 164 0.76 -10.95 -8.46
C ALA A 164 0.31 -9.49 -8.51
N GLU A 165 0.51 -8.87 -9.67
CA GLU A 165 -0.07 -7.60 -10.10
C GLU A 165 -1.15 -7.87 -11.14
N TYR A 166 -2.36 -7.35 -10.94
CA TYR A 166 -3.48 -7.56 -11.85
C TYR A 166 -4.01 -6.26 -12.44
N GLY A 167 -4.02 -6.21 -13.77
CA GLY A 167 -4.66 -5.16 -14.56
C GLY A 167 -5.88 -5.68 -15.31
N THR A 168 -6.93 -4.86 -15.36
CA THR A 168 -8.09 -5.12 -16.24
C THR A 168 -7.99 -4.32 -17.53
N GLY A 169 -8.54 -4.83 -18.61
CA GLY A 169 -8.55 -4.16 -19.91
C GLY A 169 -9.94 -4.12 -20.55
N PRO A 170 -10.04 -3.64 -21.79
CA PRO A 170 -11.28 -3.65 -22.57
C PRO A 170 -11.76 -5.09 -22.80
N THR A 171 -13.03 -5.26 -23.19
CA THR A 171 -13.63 -6.58 -23.54
C THR A 171 -13.49 -7.66 -22.46
N ARG A 172 -13.33 -7.26 -21.19
CA ARG A 172 -13.02 -8.14 -20.05
C ARG A 172 -11.68 -8.87 -20.17
N SER A 173 -10.76 -8.30 -20.94
CA SER A 173 -9.36 -8.74 -20.95
C SER A 173 -8.70 -8.41 -19.62
N TRP A 174 -7.62 -9.12 -19.34
CA TRP A 174 -6.79 -8.88 -18.16
C TRP A 174 -5.37 -9.37 -18.37
N LEU A 175 -4.47 -8.80 -17.59
CA LEU A 175 -3.05 -9.16 -17.52
C LEU A 175 -2.67 -9.34 -16.05
N THR A 176 -2.02 -10.44 -15.73
CA THR A 176 -1.39 -10.65 -14.42
C THR A 176 0.12 -10.76 -14.60
N ARG A 177 0.88 -9.90 -13.94
CA ARG A 177 2.33 -9.98 -13.87
C ARG A 177 2.76 -10.56 -12.53
N ILE A 178 3.72 -11.47 -12.57
CA ILE A 178 4.25 -12.15 -11.40
C ILE A 178 5.67 -11.67 -11.12
N TYR A 179 5.92 -11.35 -9.86
CA TYR A 179 7.19 -10.84 -9.37
C TYR A 179 7.68 -11.65 -8.17
N THR A 180 8.96 -11.51 -7.87
CA THR A 180 9.52 -11.78 -6.55
C THR A 180 10.17 -10.51 -6.03
N PHE A 181 10.27 -10.36 -4.72
CA PHE A 181 11.15 -9.34 -4.17
C PHE A 181 12.60 -9.83 -4.06
N GLU A 182 13.54 -8.94 -4.36
CA GLU A 182 14.94 -9.04 -3.98
C GLU A 182 15.32 -7.80 -3.18
N GLY A 183 15.27 -7.90 -1.86
CA GLY A 183 15.35 -6.73 -0.98
C GLY A 183 14.24 -5.73 -1.30
N SER A 184 14.63 -4.54 -1.76
CA SER A 184 13.69 -3.48 -2.18
C SER A 184 13.54 -3.37 -3.70
N GLN A 185 13.74 -4.46 -4.44
CA GLN A 185 13.48 -4.53 -5.88
C GLN A 185 12.36 -5.53 -6.16
N LEU A 186 11.43 -5.16 -7.03
CA LEU A 186 10.49 -6.10 -7.65
C LEU A 186 11.12 -6.65 -8.93
N VAL A 187 11.45 -7.93 -8.90
CA VAL A 187 12.07 -8.64 -10.01
C VAL A 187 10.97 -9.42 -10.75
N PRO A 188 10.76 -9.15 -12.05
CA PRO A 188 9.72 -9.82 -12.81
C PRO A 188 10.08 -11.26 -13.14
N ILE A 189 9.08 -12.14 -13.10
CA ILE A 189 9.22 -13.57 -13.36
C ILE A 189 8.52 -13.95 -14.67
N VAL A 190 7.22 -13.65 -14.76
CA VAL A 190 6.36 -14.05 -15.88
C VAL A 190 5.09 -13.22 -15.88
N SER A 191 4.45 -13.12 -17.04
CA SER A 191 3.13 -12.53 -17.21
C SER A 191 2.18 -13.53 -17.87
N VAL A 192 0.93 -13.55 -17.44
CA VAL A 192 -0.17 -14.29 -18.07
C VAL A 192 -1.32 -13.35 -18.43
N GLN A 193 -1.98 -13.62 -19.55
CA GLN A 193 -3.05 -12.75 -20.04
C GLN A 193 -4.23 -13.52 -20.61
N ASN A 194 -5.38 -12.86 -20.61
CA ASN A 194 -6.58 -13.26 -21.32
C ASN A 194 -7.09 -12.05 -22.10
N ASP A 195 -7.32 -12.17 -23.42
CA ASP A 195 -7.77 -11.05 -24.26
C ASP A 195 -9.28 -10.75 -24.14
N GLY A 196 -9.97 -11.45 -23.23
CA GLY A 196 -11.40 -11.29 -23.02
C GLY A 196 -12.23 -11.86 -24.18
N PHE A 197 -13.35 -11.22 -24.48
CA PHE A 197 -14.25 -11.64 -25.55
C PHE A 197 -13.69 -11.36 -26.94
N ARG A 198 -13.79 -12.36 -27.81
CA ARG A 198 -13.56 -12.25 -29.25
C ARG A 198 -14.80 -11.74 -29.97
N LEU A 199 -14.62 -11.33 -31.23
CA LEU A 199 -15.70 -10.86 -32.10
C LEU A 199 -16.81 -11.90 -32.32
N ASP A 200 -16.47 -13.19 -32.23
CA ASP A 200 -17.41 -14.30 -32.34
C ASP A 200 -18.17 -14.60 -31.03
N GLY A 201 -17.97 -13.79 -29.99
CA GLY A 201 -18.57 -13.95 -28.67
C GLY A 201 -17.89 -15.00 -27.78
N SER A 202 -16.89 -15.73 -28.28
CA SER A 202 -16.11 -16.67 -27.48
C SER A 202 -15.16 -15.95 -26.52
N MET A 203 -14.88 -16.55 -25.38
CA MET A 203 -13.89 -16.03 -24.43
C MET A 203 -12.49 -16.55 -24.78
N SER A 204 -11.50 -15.66 -24.71
CA SER A 204 -10.10 -16.06 -24.85
C SER A 204 -9.68 -16.95 -23.71
N ARG A 205 -8.74 -17.87 -23.99
CA ARG A 205 -8.11 -18.68 -22.95
C ARG A 205 -6.92 -17.90 -22.40
N CYS A 206 -6.64 -18.09 -21.12
CA CYS A 206 -5.42 -17.56 -20.55
C CYS A 206 -4.19 -18.20 -21.22
N ARG A 207 -3.14 -17.39 -21.42
CA ARG A 207 -1.86 -17.78 -22.00
C ARG A 207 -0.70 -17.04 -21.33
N LEU A 208 0.52 -17.52 -21.54
CA LEU A 208 1.71 -16.70 -21.27
C LEU A 208 1.69 -15.46 -22.17
N GLU A 209 1.96 -14.31 -21.57
CA GLU A 209 2.20 -13.06 -22.29
C GLU A 209 3.70 -12.85 -22.48
N LYS A 210 4.47 -12.94 -21.39
CA LYS A 210 5.91 -12.72 -21.39
C LYS A 210 6.59 -13.55 -20.33
N VAL A 211 7.76 -14.09 -20.68
CA VAL A 211 8.64 -14.82 -19.76
C VAL A 211 9.87 -13.96 -19.51
N TYR A 212 10.21 -13.75 -18.24
CA TYR A 212 11.39 -13.01 -17.83
C TYR A 212 12.45 -13.96 -17.28
N ASP A 213 12.10 -14.73 -16.25
CA ASP A 213 13.05 -15.60 -15.55
C ASP A 213 12.33 -16.75 -14.82
N LEU A 214 11.77 -17.70 -15.58
CA LEU A 214 11.11 -18.87 -14.99
C LEU A 214 12.10 -19.85 -14.34
N ALA A 215 13.35 -19.88 -14.81
CA ALA A 215 14.40 -20.74 -14.26
C ALA A 215 14.64 -20.44 -12.77
N ARG A 216 14.53 -19.17 -12.37
CA ARG A 216 14.59 -18.72 -10.97
C ARG A 216 13.61 -19.41 -10.05
N ILE A 217 12.41 -19.72 -10.53
CA ILE A 217 11.37 -20.40 -9.75
C ILE A 217 11.21 -21.87 -10.10
N GLY A 218 12.12 -22.41 -10.91
CA GLY A 218 12.16 -23.83 -11.27
C GLY A 218 10.95 -24.31 -12.06
N LEU A 219 10.25 -23.43 -12.79
CA LEU A 219 9.10 -23.79 -13.60
C LEU A 219 9.42 -23.81 -15.10
N THR A 220 8.80 -24.75 -15.81
CA THR A 220 8.68 -24.68 -17.27
C THR A 220 7.62 -23.67 -17.69
N ALA A 221 7.60 -23.31 -18.97
CA ALA A 221 6.60 -22.41 -19.53
C ALA A 221 5.16 -22.93 -19.36
N ASP A 222 4.92 -24.22 -19.60
CA ASP A 222 3.59 -24.81 -19.47
C ASP A 222 3.13 -24.87 -18.01
N GLU A 223 4.02 -25.26 -17.08
CA GLU A 223 3.71 -25.25 -15.65
C GLU A 223 3.40 -23.84 -15.14
N ALA A 224 4.19 -22.84 -15.57
CA ALA A 224 3.95 -21.45 -15.20
C ALA A 224 2.62 -20.94 -15.76
N ARG A 225 2.31 -21.24 -17.03
CA ARG A 225 1.01 -20.91 -17.63
C ARG A 225 -0.11 -21.50 -16.77
N ASP A 226 -0.09 -22.80 -16.56
CA ASP A 226 -1.21 -23.51 -15.91
C ASP A 226 -1.40 -23.02 -14.47
N ARG A 227 -0.30 -22.86 -13.72
CA ARG A 227 -0.30 -22.33 -12.36
C ARG A 227 -0.88 -20.92 -12.30
N PHE A 228 -0.30 -19.97 -13.04
CA PHE A 228 -0.64 -18.56 -12.85
C PHE A 228 -1.98 -18.20 -13.53
N CYS A 229 -2.35 -18.86 -14.63
CA CYS A 229 -3.70 -18.75 -15.18
C CYS A 229 -4.76 -19.22 -14.19
N ALA A 230 -4.57 -20.41 -13.59
CA ALA A 230 -5.51 -20.94 -12.61
C ALA A 230 -5.61 -20.02 -11.37
N ALA A 231 -4.47 -19.53 -10.87
CA ALA A 231 -4.43 -18.62 -9.73
C ALA A 231 -5.19 -17.31 -10.01
N THR A 232 -5.00 -16.70 -11.19
CA THR A 232 -5.72 -15.48 -11.56
C THR A 232 -7.22 -15.74 -11.74
N GLU A 233 -7.60 -16.79 -12.44
CA GLU A 233 -9.02 -17.11 -12.68
C GLU A 233 -9.77 -17.42 -11.38
N GLU A 234 -9.14 -18.15 -10.46
CA GLU A 234 -9.69 -18.40 -9.12
C GLU A 234 -9.86 -17.08 -8.33
N ARG A 235 -8.89 -16.17 -8.43
CA ARG A 235 -8.99 -14.85 -7.79
C ARG A 235 -10.16 -14.04 -8.34
N GLN A 236 -10.44 -14.11 -9.65
CA GLN A 236 -11.55 -13.39 -10.28
C GLN A 236 -12.94 -13.95 -9.92
N ARG A 237 -13.04 -15.16 -9.37
CA ARG A 237 -14.32 -15.77 -8.95
C ARG A 237 -14.74 -15.38 -7.53
N ARG A 238 -13.86 -14.78 -6.74
CA ARG A 238 -14.08 -14.39 -5.34
C ARG A 238 -14.56 -12.94 -5.26
#